data_AF-A0AA41JH52-F1
#
_entry.id   AF-A0AA41JH52-F1
#
_cell.length_a   1.000
_cell.length_b   1.000
_cell.length_c   1.000
_cell.angle_alpha   90.00
_cell.angle_beta   90.00
_cell.angle_gamma   90.00
#
_symmetry.space_group_name_H-M   'P 1'
#
loop_
_entity.id
_entity.type
_entity.pdbx_description
1 polymer ?
#
loop_
_entity_poly.entity_id
_entity_poly.type
_entity_poly.pdbx_seq_one_letter_code
_entity_poly.pdbx_strand_id
1 'polypeptide(L)'
;MKEYEILDKNTDKDGNLESFLIVWENGEPELKNGSVVNQLLFIDELYSFIGGETGVILNQEPFVAVQPTEQERTYLITVNDTTITSYPDTSSRLLEGVKEVIDGEGLDSVLSLHDELMQSQVRRGFINSLLETFSLKEQERIDLYSNGWLIDGMYLVNWDAELYQHNDSEEHYEVGVSGTVSVDTRHELVGISTHESISDDVEIIVNDVSYNLTEKECKFLTKVKWLLEREEHHADIPFWVNADSEAQE
;
A
#
# COMPACT_ATOMS: atom_id res chain seq x y z
N MET A 1 14.36 -17.11 -18.67
CA MET A 1 15.00 -15.82 -18.99
C MET A 1 14.80 -15.58 -20.47
N LYS A 2 14.28 -14.42 -20.87
CA LYS A 2 14.36 -14.00 -22.27
C LYS A 2 15.70 -13.28 -22.42
N GLU A 3 16.62 -13.80 -23.22
CA GLU A 3 17.90 -13.15 -23.44
C GLU A 3 17.69 -12.01 -24.47
N TYR A 4 18.16 -10.83 -24.10
CA TYR A 4 18.24 -9.66 -24.97
C TYR A 4 19.63 -9.07 -24.77
N GLU A 5 20.10 -8.30 -25.74
CA GLU A 5 21.36 -7.57 -25.64
C GLU A 5 21.10 -6.07 -25.79
N ILE A 6 21.74 -5.24 -24.94
CA ILE A 6 21.77 -3.80 -25.14
C ILE A 6 22.93 -3.47 -26.08
N LEU A 7 22.60 -2.99 -27.29
CA LEU A 7 23.60 -2.67 -28.31
C LEU A 7 24.09 -1.23 -28.25
N ASP A 8 23.23 -0.30 -27.85
CA ASP A 8 23.55 1.12 -27.85
C ASP A 8 22.78 1.88 -26.77
N LYS A 9 23.40 2.94 -26.24
CA LYS A 9 22.84 3.82 -25.20
C LYS A 9 23.05 5.28 -25.64
N ASN A 10 21.96 6.03 -25.75
CA ASN A 10 21.99 7.46 -26.03
C ASN A 10 21.73 8.24 -24.75
N THR A 11 22.64 9.16 -24.42
CA THR A 11 22.56 10.00 -23.22
C THR A 11 22.54 11.47 -23.59
N ASP A 12 21.90 12.29 -22.76
CA ASP A 12 21.95 13.74 -22.89
C ASP A 12 23.33 14.31 -22.51
N LYS A 13 23.45 15.64 -22.48
CA LYS A 13 24.71 16.34 -22.16
C LYS A 13 25.14 16.19 -20.70
N ASP A 14 24.19 15.87 -19.82
CA ASP A 14 24.38 15.74 -18.39
C ASP A 14 24.61 14.26 -17.99
N GLY A 15 24.52 13.34 -18.96
CA GLY A 15 24.76 11.92 -18.80
C GLY A 15 23.50 11.10 -18.53
N ASN A 16 22.31 11.71 -18.56
CA ASN A 16 21.05 10.99 -18.34
C ASN A 16 20.70 10.18 -19.59
N LEU A 17 20.26 8.94 -19.40
CA LEU A 17 19.86 8.07 -20.50
C LEU A 17 18.54 8.57 -21.13
N GLU A 18 18.58 8.92 -22.42
CA GLU A 18 17.39 9.32 -23.17
C GLU A 18 16.72 8.13 -23.86
N SER A 19 17.53 7.21 -24.38
CA SER A 19 17.06 5.99 -25.06
C SER A 19 18.16 4.95 -25.16
N PHE A 20 17.77 3.69 -25.41
CA PHE A 20 18.71 2.61 -25.66
C PHE A 20 18.09 1.57 -26.60
N LEU A 21 18.95 0.88 -27.36
CA LEU A 21 18.56 -0.14 -28.31
C LEU A 21 18.74 -1.52 -27.68
N ILE A 22 17.65 -2.29 -27.61
CA ILE A 22 17.71 -3.71 -27.27
C ILE A 22 17.57 -4.55 -28.53
N VAL A 23 18.19 -5.72 -28.54
CA VAL A 23 17.96 -6.76 -29.55
C VAL A 23 17.53 -8.03 -28.82
N TRP A 24 16.33 -8.49 -29.16
CA TRP A 24 15.79 -9.75 -28.68
C TRP A 24 16.52 -10.94 -29.33
N GLU A 25 16.53 -12.11 -28.70
CA GLU A 25 17.09 -13.36 -29.28
C GLU A 25 16.60 -13.67 -30.70
N ASN A 26 15.37 -13.28 -31.04
CA ASN A 26 14.82 -13.46 -32.40
C ASN A 26 15.47 -12.53 -33.45
N GLY A 27 16.39 -11.66 -33.03
CA GLY A 27 17.11 -10.69 -33.85
C GLY A 27 16.34 -9.40 -34.12
N GLU A 28 15.15 -9.20 -33.54
CA GLU A 28 14.37 -7.98 -33.73
C GLU A 28 14.89 -6.86 -32.83
N PRO A 29 15.34 -5.73 -33.40
CA PRO A 29 15.76 -4.57 -32.63
C PRO A 29 14.55 -3.74 -32.17
N GLU A 30 14.59 -3.27 -30.93
CA GLU A 30 13.58 -2.37 -30.37
C GLU A 30 14.24 -1.19 -29.64
N LEU A 31 13.82 0.02 -29.97
CA LEU A 31 14.26 1.22 -29.26
C LEU A 31 13.39 1.45 -28.02
N LYS A 32 14.02 1.52 -26.85
CA LYS A 32 13.36 1.88 -25.59
C LYS A 32 13.72 3.30 -25.20
N ASN A 33 12.76 4.03 -24.62
CA ASN A 33 13.07 5.30 -23.97
C ASN A 33 13.83 5.04 -22.65
N GLY A 34 14.61 6.02 -22.21
CA GLY A 34 15.40 5.97 -20.99
C GLY A 34 14.60 6.23 -19.72
N SER A 35 13.29 5.94 -19.69
CA SER A 35 12.51 6.02 -18.44
C SER A 35 13.07 5.09 -17.38
N VAL A 36 12.94 5.48 -16.11
CA VAL A 36 13.42 4.67 -14.98
C VAL A 36 12.85 3.25 -15.01
N VAL A 37 11.57 3.07 -15.37
CA VAL A 37 10.95 1.75 -15.56
C VAL A 37 11.74 0.89 -16.55
N ASN A 38 12.09 1.44 -17.71
CA ASN A 38 12.85 0.70 -18.72
C ASN A 38 14.30 0.44 -18.28
N GLN A 39 14.92 1.37 -17.55
CA GLN A 39 16.25 1.18 -17.00
C GLN A 39 16.25 0.04 -15.97
N LEU A 40 15.33 0.07 -14.99
CA LEU A 40 15.18 -0.99 -14.00
C LEU A 40 14.89 -2.35 -14.67
N LEU A 41 14.06 -2.35 -15.71
CA LEU A 41 13.71 -3.58 -16.42
C LEU A 41 14.89 -4.17 -17.20
N PHE A 42 15.53 -3.37 -18.07
CA PHE A 42 16.48 -3.86 -19.08
C PHE A 42 17.95 -3.62 -18.75
N ILE A 43 18.28 -2.66 -17.88
CA ILE A 43 19.67 -2.38 -17.50
C ILE A 43 19.99 -3.05 -16.17
N ASP A 44 19.09 -2.90 -15.20
CA ASP A 44 19.25 -3.44 -13.84
C ASP A 44 18.62 -4.84 -13.69
N GLU A 45 18.03 -5.36 -14.78
CA GLU A 45 17.47 -6.71 -14.91
C GLU A 45 16.38 -7.06 -13.87
N LEU A 46 15.67 -6.06 -13.35
CA LEU A 46 14.61 -6.20 -12.34
C LEU A 46 13.24 -6.57 -12.94
N TYR A 47 13.22 -7.55 -13.85
CA TYR A 47 12.02 -8.03 -14.54
C TYR A 47 10.92 -8.46 -13.59
N SER A 48 11.24 -9.33 -12.64
CA SER A 48 10.25 -9.87 -11.71
C SER A 48 9.72 -8.78 -10.75
N PHE A 49 10.49 -7.73 -10.49
CA PHE A 49 10.02 -6.59 -9.71
C PHE A 49 9.07 -5.69 -10.49
N ILE A 50 9.49 -5.22 -11.66
CA ILE A 50 8.65 -4.36 -12.51
C ILE A 50 7.42 -5.12 -13.04
N GLY A 51 7.57 -6.42 -13.28
CA GLY A 51 6.52 -7.31 -13.75
C GLY A 51 5.51 -7.73 -12.68
N GLY A 52 5.69 -7.34 -11.42
CA GLY A 52 4.73 -7.62 -10.35
C GLY A 52 4.91 -8.97 -9.63
N GLU A 53 5.99 -9.71 -9.90
CA GLU A 53 6.20 -11.07 -9.39
C GLU A 53 6.92 -11.11 -8.04
N THR A 54 7.90 -10.23 -7.82
CA THR A 54 8.78 -10.28 -6.64
C THR A 54 9.17 -8.90 -6.13
N GLY A 55 9.33 -8.75 -4.81
CA GLY A 55 9.94 -7.54 -4.25
C GLY A 55 11.46 -7.45 -4.44
N VAL A 56 11.97 -6.25 -4.21
CA VAL A 56 13.40 -5.96 -4.09
C VAL A 56 13.71 -5.56 -2.65
N ILE A 57 14.76 -6.16 -2.08
CA ILE A 57 15.34 -5.70 -0.81
C ILE A 57 16.42 -4.70 -1.14
N LEU A 58 16.20 -3.46 -0.73
CA LEU A 58 17.09 -2.32 -0.99
C LEU A 58 18.21 -2.23 0.05
N ASN A 59 17.92 -2.58 1.30
CA ASN A 59 18.91 -2.58 2.38
C ASN A 59 18.53 -3.54 3.50
N GLN A 60 19.53 -4.00 4.26
CA GLN A 60 19.34 -4.90 5.40
C GLN A 60 19.32 -4.16 6.74
N GLU A 61 20.08 -3.07 6.88
CA GLU A 61 20.15 -2.27 8.12
C GLU A 61 20.29 -0.76 7.81
N PRO A 62 19.23 0.06 7.99
CA PRO A 62 17.85 -0.35 8.31
C PRO A 62 17.27 -1.26 7.21
N PHE A 63 16.36 -2.15 7.58
CA PHE A 63 15.69 -3.01 6.60
C PHE A 63 14.80 -2.14 5.70
N VAL A 64 15.01 -2.19 4.40
CA VAL A 64 14.18 -1.49 3.41
C VAL A 64 13.88 -2.43 2.26
N ALA A 65 12.60 -2.64 1.97
CA ALA A 65 12.14 -3.45 0.86
C ALA A 65 10.97 -2.78 0.14
N VAL A 66 10.90 -3.00 -1.17
CA VAL A 66 9.79 -2.53 -2.01
C VAL A 66 9.21 -3.73 -2.75
N GLN A 67 7.91 -3.91 -2.65
CA GLN A 67 7.18 -4.99 -3.31
C GLN A 67 6.10 -4.40 -4.22
N PRO A 68 5.95 -4.88 -5.46
CA PRO A 68 4.79 -4.52 -6.26
C PRO A 68 3.52 -5.05 -5.59
N THR A 69 2.40 -4.38 -5.82
CA THR A 69 1.08 -4.95 -5.51
C THR A 69 0.37 -5.33 -6.81
N GLU A 70 -0.80 -5.94 -6.68
CA GLU A 70 -1.67 -6.27 -7.81
C GLU A 70 -2.28 -5.04 -8.48
N GLN A 71 -2.37 -3.92 -7.77
CA GLN A 71 -2.83 -2.66 -8.32
C GLN A 71 -1.70 -1.98 -9.11
N GLU A 72 -2.01 -1.62 -10.37
CA GLU A 72 -1.04 -0.99 -11.27
C GLU A 72 -0.42 0.25 -10.62
N ARG A 73 0.92 0.36 -10.68
CA ARG A 73 1.72 1.48 -10.15
C ARG A 73 1.58 1.69 -8.64
N THR A 74 1.20 0.68 -7.89
CA THR A 74 1.24 0.73 -6.42
C THR A 74 2.22 -0.29 -5.89
N TYR A 75 2.82 0.03 -4.75
CA TYR A 75 3.88 -0.76 -4.16
C TYR A 75 3.73 -0.77 -2.64
N LEU A 76 4.04 -1.90 -2.01
CA LEU A 76 4.31 -1.95 -0.58
C LEU A 76 5.74 -1.48 -0.33
N ILE A 77 5.90 -0.49 0.54
CA ILE A 77 7.20 -0.01 1.00
C ILE A 77 7.33 -0.43 2.46
N THR A 78 8.34 -1.25 2.76
CA THR A 78 8.63 -1.71 4.12
C THR A 78 9.91 -1.08 4.62
N VAL A 79 9.84 -0.38 5.74
CA VAL A 79 10.99 0.17 6.46
C VAL A 79 10.98 -0.39 7.89
N ASN A 80 12.00 -1.20 8.21
CA ASN A 80 12.05 -2.03 9.43
C ASN A 80 10.78 -2.89 9.54
N ASP A 81 9.96 -2.66 10.58
CA ASP A 81 8.74 -3.42 10.85
C ASP A 81 7.47 -2.71 10.36
N THR A 82 7.63 -1.59 9.63
CA THR A 82 6.50 -0.78 9.15
C THR A 82 6.35 -0.93 7.65
N THR A 83 5.21 -1.46 7.23
CA THR A 83 4.79 -1.51 5.83
C THR A 83 3.69 -0.50 5.55
N ILE A 84 3.79 0.17 4.41
CA ILE A 84 2.79 1.09 3.86
C ILE A 84 2.56 0.79 2.38
N THR A 85 1.39 1.16 1.87
CA THR A 85 1.09 1.09 0.44
C THR A 85 1.28 2.46 -0.19
N SER A 86 1.96 2.52 -1.33
CA SER A 86 2.11 3.74 -2.12
C SER A 86 0.88 4.01 -2.98
N TYR A 87 0.70 5.27 -3.39
CA TYR A 87 -0.35 5.63 -4.34
C TYR A 87 0.17 5.61 -5.80
N PRO A 88 -0.71 5.43 -6.81
CA PRO A 88 -0.30 5.37 -8.22
C PRO A 88 0.52 6.57 -8.72
N ASP A 89 0.23 7.76 -8.22
CA ASP A 89 0.92 9.02 -8.57
C ASP A 89 2.30 9.14 -7.92
N THR A 90 2.58 8.40 -6.86
CA THR A 90 3.90 8.33 -6.21
C THR A 90 4.85 7.30 -6.84
N SER A 91 4.36 6.47 -7.77
CA SER A 91 5.10 5.36 -8.39
C SER A 91 6.41 5.80 -9.04
N SER A 92 6.40 6.86 -9.85
CA SER A 92 7.60 7.35 -10.52
C SER A 92 8.68 7.74 -9.52
N ARG A 93 8.30 8.47 -8.46
CA ARG A 93 9.22 8.91 -7.40
C ARG A 93 9.78 7.73 -6.60
N LEU A 94 8.96 6.71 -6.36
CA LEU A 94 9.42 5.47 -5.71
C LEU A 94 10.44 4.73 -6.58
N LEU A 95 10.15 4.54 -7.87
CA LEU A 95 11.04 3.82 -8.79
C LEU A 95 12.34 4.59 -9.03
N GLU A 96 12.30 5.92 -9.06
CA GLU A 96 13.48 6.79 -9.04
C GLU A 96 14.33 6.51 -7.79
N GLY A 97 13.72 6.50 -6.60
CA GLY A 97 14.45 6.16 -5.37
C GLY A 97 15.01 4.75 -5.35
N VAL A 98 14.29 3.75 -5.90
CA VAL A 98 14.81 2.38 -6.07
C VAL A 98 16.05 2.39 -6.96
N LYS A 99 16.00 3.13 -8.07
CA LYS A 99 17.12 3.26 -8.99
C LYS A 99 18.33 3.93 -8.33
N GLU A 100 18.12 5.02 -7.61
CA GLU A 100 19.17 5.71 -6.85
C GLU A 100 19.90 4.76 -5.90
N VAL A 101 19.17 3.87 -5.21
CA VAL A 101 19.78 2.86 -4.34
C VAL A 101 20.64 1.88 -5.13
N ILE A 102 20.16 1.39 -6.28
CA ILE A 102 20.87 0.45 -7.15
C ILE A 102 22.15 1.09 -7.72
N ASP A 103 22.07 2.36 -8.08
CA ASP A 103 23.20 3.17 -8.55
C ASP A 103 24.18 3.55 -7.42
N GLY A 104 23.83 3.28 -6.16
CA GLY A 104 24.68 3.49 -4.99
C GLY A 104 24.58 4.88 -4.36
N GLU A 105 23.53 5.64 -4.69
CA GLU A 105 23.30 7.02 -4.20
C GLU A 105 22.65 7.07 -2.80
N GLY A 106 22.15 5.94 -2.30
CA GLY A 106 21.61 5.80 -0.93
C GLY A 106 20.09 5.68 -0.88
N LEU A 107 19.53 5.64 0.34
CA LEU A 107 18.11 5.33 0.60
C LEU A 107 17.22 6.56 0.77
N ASP A 108 17.79 7.76 0.74
CA ASP A 108 17.14 8.99 1.23
C ASP A 108 15.79 9.26 0.55
N SER A 109 15.69 9.06 -0.77
CA SER A 109 14.45 9.27 -1.53
C SER A 109 13.34 8.28 -1.15
N VAL A 110 13.68 7.00 -0.98
CA VAL A 110 12.72 5.95 -0.58
C VAL A 110 12.25 6.17 0.86
N LEU A 111 13.17 6.50 1.78
CA LEU A 111 12.85 6.79 3.17
C LEU A 111 12.00 8.06 3.30
N SER A 112 12.32 9.12 2.54
CA SER A 112 11.55 10.36 2.54
C SER A 112 10.13 10.15 2.02
N LEU A 113 9.96 9.38 0.94
CA LEU A 113 8.64 9.00 0.44
C LEU A 113 7.87 8.18 1.47
N HIS A 114 8.54 7.22 2.12
CA HIS A 114 7.93 6.42 3.18
C HIS A 114 7.43 7.29 4.33
N ASP A 115 8.25 8.22 4.81
CA ASP A 115 7.90 9.13 5.90
C ASP A 115 6.76 10.09 5.51
N GLU A 116 6.75 10.58 4.27
CA GLU A 116 5.66 11.42 3.74
C GLU A 116 4.32 10.67 3.74
N LEU A 117 4.31 9.44 3.23
CA LEU A 117 3.14 8.58 3.22
C LEU A 117 2.68 8.23 4.63
N MET A 118 3.61 7.89 5.54
CA MET A 118 3.33 7.65 6.95
C MET A 118 2.71 8.86 7.65
N GLN A 119 3.17 10.07 7.35
CA GLN A 119 2.61 11.31 7.89
C GLN A 119 1.21 11.62 7.36
N SER A 120 0.88 11.10 6.17
CA SER A 120 -0.46 11.25 5.60
C SER A 120 -1.48 10.32 6.27
N GLN A 121 -1.04 9.22 6.90
CA GLN A 121 -1.89 8.24 7.58
C GLN A 121 -2.35 8.71 8.97
N VAL A 122 -3.31 7.99 9.56
CA VAL A 122 -3.68 8.20 10.97
C VAL A 122 -2.51 7.88 11.91
N ARG A 123 -2.41 8.59 13.04
CA ARG A 123 -1.35 8.34 14.03
C ARG A 123 -1.59 6.99 14.72
N ARG A 124 -1.01 5.92 14.18
CA ARG A 124 -1.23 4.53 14.61
C ARG A 124 -1.14 4.34 16.13
N GLY A 125 -0.05 4.83 16.75
CA GLY A 125 0.14 4.69 18.20
C GLY A 125 -0.94 5.41 19.03
N PHE A 126 -1.38 6.57 18.56
CA PHE A 126 -2.46 7.31 19.21
C PHE A 126 -3.83 6.64 18.97
N ILE A 127 -4.16 6.26 17.73
CA ILE A 127 -5.39 5.52 17.44
C ILE A 127 -5.45 4.20 18.24
N ASN A 128 -4.36 3.44 18.29
CA ASN A 128 -4.28 2.23 19.11
C ASN A 128 -4.50 2.50 20.59
N SER A 129 -4.01 3.63 21.12
CA SER A 129 -4.28 4.01 22.51
C SER A 129 -5.77 4.32 22.76
N LEU A 130 -6.52 4.73 21.74
CA LEU A 130 -7.96 4.96 21.87
C LEU A 130 -8.76 3.67 22.02
N LEU A 131 -8.21 2.49 21.68
CA LEU A 131 -8.90 1.22 21.87
C LEU A 131 -9.31 1.00 23.34
N GLU A 132 -8.50 1.50 24.29
CA GLU A 132 -8.80 1.42 25.73
C GLU A 132 -10.07 2.20 26.13
N THR A 133 -10.52 3.15 25.30
CA THR A 133 -11.73 3.95 25.54
C THR A 133 -13.01 3.26 25.09
N PHE A 134 -12.91 2.19 24.27
CA PHE A 134 -14.04 1.38 23.84
C PHE A 134 -14.52 0.46 24.98
N SER A 135 -15.77 0.05 24.95
CA SER A 135 -16.28 -0.95 25.90
C SER A 135 -15.59 -2.31 25.69
N LEU A 136 -15.55 -3.15 26.74
CA LEU A 136 -14.95 -4.49 26.63
C LEU A 136 -15.54 -5.31 25.47
N LYS A 137 -16.86 -5.20 25.23
CA LYS A 137 -17.54 -5.90 24.13
C LYS A 137 -17.07 -5.41 22.76
N GLU A 138 -16.80 -4.12 22.61
CA GLU A 138 -16.29 -3.56 21.35
C GLU A 138 -14.83 -3.92 21.14
N GLN A 139 -14.01 -3.93 22.20
CA GLN A 139 -12.60 -4.34 22.12
C GLN A 139 -12.46 -5.80 21.66
N GLU A 140 -13.32 -6.71 22.13
CA GLU A 140 -13.33 -8.13 21.70
C GLU A 140 -13.62 -8.33 20.20
N ARG A 141 -14.14 -7.30 19.52
CA ARG A 141 -14.46 -7.32 18.10
C ARG A 141 -13.39 -6.68 17.23
N ILE A 142 -12.35 -6.08 17.83
CA ILE A 142 -11.30 -5.37 17.13
C ILE A 142 -9.96 -6.11 17.31
N ASP A 143 -9.43 -6.62 16.21
CA ASP A 143 -8.07 -7.15 16.14
C ASP A 143 -7.10 -6.11 15.57
N LEU A 144 -5.97 -5.92 16.24
CA LEU A 144 -4.91 -5.01 15.79
C LEU A 144 -4.01 -5.67 14.75
N TYR A 145 -4.01 -5.13 13.53
CA TYR A 145 -3.16 -5.60 12.43
C TYR A 145 -2.07 -4.56 12.08
N SER A 146 -1.03 -4.99 11.36
CA SER A 146 0.06 -4.10 10.94
C SER A 146 -0.41 -2.97 10.01
N ASN A 147 -1.49 -3.21 9.26
CA ASN A 147 -2.06 -2.31 8.26
C ASN A 147 -3.40 -1.66 8.67
N GLY A 148 -3.94 -1.93 9.85
CA GLY A 148 -5.20 -1.34 10.30
C GLY A 148 -5.84 -2.03 11.51
N TRP A 149 -7.12 -1.77 11.70
CA TRP A 149 -7.98 -2.51 12.63
C TRP A 149 -8.88 -3.46 11.84
N LEU A 150 -8.91 -4.73 12.23
CA LEU A 150 -9.82 -5.74 11.69
C LEU A 150 -11.02 -5.87 12.64
N ILE A 151 -12.22 -5.64 12.13
CA ILE A 151 -13.47 -5.65 12.89
C ILE A 151 -14.23 -6.94 12.57
N ASP A 152 -14.57 -7.70 13.61
CA ASP A 152 -15.29 -8.98 13.56
C ASP A 152 -14.65 -10.04 12.65
N GLY A 153 -13.33 -9.95 12.42
CA GLY A 153 -12.63 -10.82 11.48
C GLY A 153 -12.97 -10.58 10.00
N MET A 154 -13.85 -9.62 9.66
CA MET A 154 -14.42 -9.49 8.32
C MET A 154 -14.19 -8.13 7.66
N TYR A 155 -13.84 -7.08 8.41
CA TYR A 155 -13.73 -5.73 7.86
C TYR A 155 -12.44 -5.05 8.30
N LEU A 156 -11.58 -4.69 7.35
CA LEU A 156 -10.35 -3.97 7.62
C LEU A 156 -10.55 -2.47 7.40
N VAL A 157 -10.36 -1.67 8.46
CA VAL A 157 -10.15 -0.23 8.34
C VAL A 157 -8.65 0.03 8.36
N ASN A 158 -8.07 0.40 7.22
CA ASN A 158 -6.62 0.60 7.12
C ASN A 158 -6.17 1.96 7.71
N TRP A 159 -4.88 2.17 7.87
CA TRP A 159 -4.34 3.43 8.40
C TRP A 159 -4.57 4.67 7.51
N ASP A 160 -5.03 4.47 6.29
CA ASP A 160 -5.50 5.52 5.39
C ASP A 160 -6.96 5.91 5.61
N ALA A 161 -7.62 5.29 6.60
CA ALA A 161 -9.04 5.41 6.89
C ALA A 161 -9.93 4.88 5.76
N GLU A 162 -9.45 3.93 4.96
CA GLU A 162 -10.21 3.20 3.94
C GLU A 162 -10.78 1.91 4.54
N LEU A 163 -11.96 1.51 4.06
CA LEU A 163 -12.67 0.34 4.56
C LEU A 163 -12.75 -0.74 3.48
N TYR A 164 -12.25 -1.93 3.80
CA TYR A 164 -12.30 -3.11 2.94
C TYR A 164 -13.00 -4.27 3.62
N GLN A 165 -13.58 -5.15 2.82
CA GLN A 165 -13.93 -6.48 3.27
C GLN A 165 -12.65 -7.32 3.37
N HIS A 166 -12.42 -7.88 4.55
CA HIS A 166 -11.42 -8.90 4.76
C HIS A 166 -12.01 -10.23 4.30
N ASN A 167 -11.60 -10.68 3.11
CA ASN A 167 -11.88 -12.05 2.70
C ASN A 167 -10.80 -12.94 3.32
N ASP A 168 -11.25 -13.88 4.15
CA ASP A 168 -10.46 -14.96 4.76
C ASP A 168 -9.98 -15.99 3.72
N SER A 169 -10.20 -15.73 2.41
CA SER A 169 -9.55 -16.48 1.34
C SER A 169 -8.06 -16.22 1.45
N GLU A 170 -7.41 -17.16 2.13
CA GLU A 170 -6.00 -17.51 2.07
C GLU A 170 -5.28 -16.76 0.94
N GLU A 171 -4.14 -16.15 1.28
CA GLU A 171 -3.07 -16.01 0.32
C GLU A 171 -2.85 -17.40 -0.32
N HIS A 172 -3.50 -17.66 -1.45
CA HIS A 172 -3.35 -18.89 -2.20
C HIS A 172 -1.98 -18.83 -2.87
N TYR A 173 -0.97 -19.22 -2.12
CA TYR A 173 0.33 -19.57 -2.67
C TYR A 173 0.24 -20.99 -3.26
N GLU A 174 0.02 -21.12 -4.56
CA GLU A 174 0.47 -22.31 -5.28
C GLU A 174 1.89 -22.11 -5.80
N VAL A 175 2.79 -23.02 -5.39
CA VAL A 175 4.19 -23.12 -5.83
C VAL A 175 4.21 -23.53 -7.31
N GLY A 176 4.74 -22.63 -8.16
CA GLY A 176 4.51 -22.65 -9.60
C GLY A 176 5.37 -23.58 -10.45
N VAL A 177 5.23 -23.39 -11.78
CA VAL A 177 6.24 -23.68 -12.82
C VAL A 177 6.27 -22.56 -13.90
N SER A 178 5.33 -21.61 -13.91
CA SER A 178 5.33 -20.44 -14.82
C SER A 178 4.67 -19.17 -14.23
N GLY A 179 4.67 -19.02 -12.90
CA GLY A 179 4.25 -17.82 -12.16
C GLY A 179 2.74 -17.71 -11.90
N THR A 180 2.38 -17.53 -10.62
CA THR A 180 1.02 -17.53 -10.06
C THR A 180 0.49 -16.09 -10.01
N VAL A 181 -0.64 -15.81 -10.65
CA VAL A 181 -1.26 -14.48 -10.73
C VAL A 181 -2.37 -14.39 -9.69
N SER A 182 -2.18 -13.54 -8.69
CA SER A 182 -3.25 -13.16 -7.76
C SER A 182 -4.12 -12.07 -8.42
N VAL A 183 -5.43 -12.15 -8.20
CA VAL A 183 -6.41 -11.17 -8.69
C VAL A 183 -7.19 -10.65 -7.49
N ASP A 184 -6.89 -9.43 -7.09
CA ASP A 184 -7.49 -8.73 -5.97
C ASP A 184 -8.56 -7.78 -6.52
N THR A 185 -9.82 -8.12 -6.22
CA THR A 185 -11.00 -7.32 -6.53
C THR A 185 -11.44 -6.39 -5.40
N ARG A 186 -10.55 -6.03 -4.45
CA ARG A 186 -10.88 -5.15 -3.31
C ARG A 186 -11.17 -3.70 -3.73
N HIS A 187 -12.45 -3.38 -3.85
CA HIS A 187 -12.97 -2.01 -3.90
C HIS A 187 -13.27 -1.53 -2.47
N GLU A 188 -13.13 -0.23 -2.18
CA GLU A 188 -13.56 0.35 -0.91
C GLU A 188 -15.06 0.07 -0.68
N LEU A 189 -15.40 -0.56 0.45
CA LEU A 189 -16.76 -1.03 0.73
C LEU A 189 -17.73 0.15 0.91
N VAL A 190 -17.28 1.19 1.63
CA VAL A 190 -18.05 2.42 1.86
C VAL A 190 -17.12 3.63 1.91
N GLY A 191 -17.26 4.50 0.91
CA GLY A 191 -16.74 5.86 0.97
C GLY A 191 -17.67 6.74 1.82
N ILE A 192 -17.34 6.92 3.11
CA ILE A 192 -18.04 7.91 3.94
C ILE A 192 -17.54 9.29 3.53
N SER A 193 -18.31 9.99 2.69
CA SER A 193 -18.09 11.41 2.44
C SER A 193 -18.60 12.20 3.65
N THR A 194 -17.67 12.77 4.41
CA THR A 194 -17.99 13.75 5.45
C THR A 194 -18.44 15.04 4.77
N HIS A 195 -19.70 15.09 4.35
CA HIS A 195 -20.28 16.23 3.64
C HIS A 195 -20.67 17.39 4.59
N GLU A 196 -20.52 17.18 5.90
CA GLU A 196 -20.54 18.24 6.89
C GLU A 196 -19.11 18.48 7.34
N SER A 197 -18.66 19.73 7.25
CA SER A 197 -17.43 20.25 7.83
C SER A 197 -17.34 19.80 9.28
N ILE A 198 -16.61 18.71 9.53
CA ILE A 198 -16.20 18.33 10.88
C ILE A 198 -15.42 19.55 11.38
N SER A 199 -15.96 20.18 12.43
CA SER A 199 -15.30 21.24 13.17
C SER A 199 -13.83 20.85 13.37
N ASP A 200 -12.89 21.70 12.93
CA ASP A 200 -11.45 21.43 12.84
C ASP A 200 -10.78 21.00 14.18
N ASP A 201 -11.51 21.07 15.29
CA ASP A 201 -11.04 20.71 16.62
C ASP A 201 -11.97 19.69 17.29
N VAL A 202 -11.81 18.40 16.98
CA VAL A 202 -12.34 17.32 17.84
C VAL A 202 -11.28 16.97 18.87
N GLU A 203 -11.44 17.51 20.08
CA GLU A 203 -10.55 17.28 21.22
C GLU A 203 -10.99 16.02 21.99
N ILE A 204 -10.08 15.06 22.15
CA ILE A 204 -10.28 13.86 22.95
C ILE A 204 -9.24 13.81 24.06
N ILE A 205 -9.69 13.43 25.26
CA ILE A 205 -8.81 13.26 26.41
C ILE A 205 -8.50 11.77 26.59
N VAL A 206 -7.22 11.42 26.52
CA VAL A 206 -6.70 10.08 26.77
C VAL A 206 -5.66 10.17 27.88
N ASN A 207 -5.83 9.43 28.97
CA ASN A 207 -4.90 9.44 30.10
C ASN A 207 -4.59 10.87 30.62
N ASP A 208 -5.62 11.71 30.76
CA ASP A 208 -5.55 13.13 31.16
C ASP A 208 -4.76 14.05 30.20
N VAL A 209 -4.41 13.57 29.01
CA VAL A 209 -3.78 14.36 27.94
C VAL A 209 -4.80 14.64 26.85
N SER A 210 -4.90 15.91 26.46
CA SER A 210 -5.74 16.35 25.35
C SER A 210 -5.03 16.13 24.00
N TYR A 211 -5.76 15.56 23.06
CA TYR A 211 -5.34 15.38 21.67
C TYR A 211 -6.41 15.92 20.73
N ASN A 212 -5.98 16.70 19.74
CA ASN A 212 -6.83 17.07 18.62
C ASN A 212 -6.77 15.98 17.55
N LEU A 213 -7.94 15.47 17.15
CA LEU A 213 -8.06 14.54 16.04
C LEU A 213 -7.88 15.24 14.71
N THR A 214 -7.19 14.59 13.78
CA THR A 214 -7.19 15.01 12.37
C THR A 214 -8.48 14.55 11.68
N GLU A 215 -8.81 15.15 10.53
CA GLU A 215 -9.95 14.71 9.71
C GLU A 215 -9.86 13.20 9.36
N LYS A 216 -8.65 12.71 9.05
CA LYS A 216 -8.43 11.29 8.71
C LYS A 216 -8.66 10.38 9.91
N GLU A 217 -8.25 10.82 11.11
CA GLU A 217 -8.52 10.08 12.36
C GLU A 217 -10.00 10.06 12.71
N CYS A 218 -10.70 11.19 12.53
CA CYS A 218 -12.16 11.25 12.64
C CYS A 218 -12.82 10.27 11.66
N LYS A 219 -12.38 10.23 10.40
CA LYS A 219 -12.88 9.28 9.38
C LYS A 219 -12.64 7.83 9.78
N PHE A 220 -11.43 7.50 10.21
CA PHE A 220 -11.06 6.16 10.68
C PHE A 220 -11.99 5.71 11.81
N LEU A 221 -12.08 6.50 12.88
CA LEU A 221 -12.89 6.17 14.06
C LEU A 221 -14.39 6.14 13.74
N THR A 222 -14.86 7.01 12.83
CA THR A 222 -16.26 7.00 12.37
C THR A 222 -16.59 5.70 11.65
N LYS A 223 -15.71 5.22 10.76
CA LYS A 223 -15.89 3.93 10.07
C LYS A 223 -15.87 2.75 11.04
N VAL A 224 -14.93 2.75 11.99
CA VAL A 224 -14.88 1.72 13.06
C VAL A 224 -16.17 1.71 13.86
N LYS A 225 -16.62 2.87 14.32
CA LYS A 225 -17.85 2.98 15.11
C LYS A 225 -19.08 2.55 14.32
N TRP A 226 -19.17 2.95 13.05
CA TRP A 226 -20.22 2.51 12.14
C TRP A 226 -20.24 0.99 11.97
N LEU A 227 -19.08 0.32 11.87
CA LEU A 227 -19.00 -1.15 11.81
C LEU A 227 -19.41 -1.81 13.12
N LEU A 228 -19.05 -1.24 14.27
CA LEU A 228 -19.42 -1.77 15.58
C LEU A 228 -20.93 -1.63 15.82
N GLU A 229 -21.53 -0.52 15.39
CA GLU A 229 -22.96 -0.24 15.55
C GLU A 229 -23.81 -0.77 14.38
N ARG A 230 -23.22 -1.51 13.42
CA ARG A 230 -23.91 -1.96 12.20
C ARG A 230 -25.14 -2.81 12.48
N GLU A 231 -25.12 -3.58 13.57
CA GLU A 231 -26.25 -4.40 14.02
C GLU A 231 -27.36 -3.57 14.69
N GLU A 232 -27.07 -2.34 15.15
CA GLU A 232 -28.01 -1.50 15.90
C GLU A 232 -28.64 -0.38 15.03
N HIS A 233 -27.91 0.12 14.02
CA HIS A 233 -28.37 1.17 13.10
C HIS A 233 -28.90 0.60 11.77
N HIS A 234 -30.12 0.07 11.83
CA HIS A 234 -30.83 -0.57 10.71
C HIS A 234 -31.46 0.42 9.71
N ALA A 235 -30.77 0.72 8.61
CA ALA A 235 -31.42 1.21 7.39
C ALA A 235 -31.38 0.19 6.24
N ASP A 236 -30.29 -0.57 6.07
CA ASP A 236 -30.11 -1.50 4.94
C ASP A 236 -29.70 -2.92 5.38
N ILE A 237 -30.62 -3.61 6.07
CA ILE A 237 -30.48 -5.05 6.41
C ILE A 237 -30.08 -5.91 5.18
N PRO A 238 -30.64 -5.71 3.97
CA PRO A 238 -30.24 -6.51 2.81
C PRO A 238 -28.79 -6.32 2.36
N PHE A 239 -28.22 -5.11 2.55
CA PHE A 239 -26.82 -4.84 2.23
C PHE A 239 -25.91 -5.66 3.15
N TRP A 240 -26.15 -5.59 4.46
CA TRP A 240 -25.35 -6.30 5.45
C TRP A 240 -25.48 -7.82 5.36
N VAL A 241 -26.69 -8.33 5.12
CA VAL A 241 -26.89 -9.76 4.88
C VAL A 241 -26.07 -10.24 3.68
N ASN A 242 -25.99 -9.44 2.61
CA ASN A 242 -25.17 -9.78 1.45
C ASN A 242 -23.67 -9.67 1.76
N ALA A 243 -23.22 -8.56 2.35
CA ALA A 243 -21.82 -8.32 2.69
C ALA A 243 -21.27 -9.35 3.69
N ASP A 244 -22.04 -9.67 4.74
CA ASP A 244 -21.67 -10.70 5.73
C ASP A 244 -21.67 -12.11 5.10
N SER A 245 -22.57 -12.39 4.13
CA SER A 245 -22.58 -13.69 3.44
C SER A 245 -21.37 -13.88 2.52
N GLU A 246 -20.92 -12.82 1.85
CA GLU A 246 -19.72 -12.83 1.01
C GLU A 246 -18.43 -12.91 1.84
N ALA A 247 -18.45 -12.49 3.11
CA ALA A 247 -17.30 -12.56 4.02
C ALA A 247 -17.12 -13.94 4.67
N GLN A 248 -18.14 -14.80 4.63
CA GLN A 248 -18.14 -16.14 5.24
C GLN A 248 -17.84 -17.27 4.23
N GLU A 249 -17.77 -16.97 2.93
CA GLU A 249 -17.35 -17.89 1.86
C GLU A 249 -15.82 -17.89 1.67
#